data_AF-A0A1V4AMY7-F1
#
_entry.id   AF-A0A1V4AMY7-F1
#
_cell.length_a   1.000
_cell.length_b   1.000
_cell.length_c   1.000
_cell.angle_alpha   90.00
_cell.angle_beta   90.00
_cell.angle_gamma   90.00
#
_symmetry.space_group_name_H-M   'P 1'
#
loop_
_entity.id
_entity.type
_entity.pdbx_description
1 polymer ?
#
loop_
_entity_poly.entity_id
_entity_poly.type
_entity_poly.pdbx_seq_one_letter_code
_entity_poly.pdbx_strand_id
1 'polypeptide(L)'
;MSGRRCKTPVKGPLSFGAWVNIYEARDESRFELDNREELTFNREHGFFTWMFDFETRYLLIPKMCGDGRYWRPHIFAMVKALRKSHGCIGAYCVTKRDPRVYMRVLGGELVKQEHEDGKTYSYILVTPENTRVREGDMDGQ
;
A
#
# COMPACT_ATOMS: atom_id res chain seq x y z
N MET A 1 16.63 -10.45 -23.29
CA MET A 1 16.61 -11.33 -22.10
C MET A 1 16.60 -10.46 -20.85
N SER A 2 15.45 -10.22 -20.22
CA SER A 2 15.35 -9.43 -18.98
C SER A 2 15.06 -10.37 -17.82
N GLY A 3 16.11 -10.73 -17.09
CA GLY A 3 16.00 -11.50 -15.87
C GLY A 3 15.22 -10.67 -14.84
N ARG A 4 13.93 -10.99 -14.65
CA ARG A 4 13.15 -10.48 -13.53
C ARG A 4 13.84 -10.94 -12.25
N ARG A 5 14.65 -10.07 -11.65
CA ARG A 5 15.11 -10.27 -10.27
C ARG A 5 13.86 -10.38 -9.41
N CYS A 6 13.55 -11.60 -9.00
CA CYS A 6 12.75 -11.86 -7.81
C CYS A 6 13.56 -11.22 -6.67
N LYS A 7 13.34 -9.93 -6.38
CA LYS A 7 14.06 -9.22 -5.31
C LYS A 7 13.64 -9.90 -4.01
N THR A 8 14.58 -10.62 -3.39
CA THR A 8 14.43 -11.32 -2.12
C THR A 8 13.66 -10.46 -1.11
N PRO A 9 12.75 -11.04 -0.31
CA PRO A 9 12.13 -10.32 0.80
C PRO A 9 13.20 -9.68 1.66
N VAL A 10 13.09 -8.37 1.90
CA VAL A 10 13.98 -7.68 2.82
C VAL A 10 13.59 -8.16 4.21
N LYS A 11 14.56 -8.69 4.97
CA LYS A 11 14.35 -9.25 6.31
C LYS A 11 15.13 -8.45 7.34
N GLY A 12 14.54 -8.29 8.52
CA GLY A 12 15.17 -7.67 9.68
C GLY A 12 14.91 -6.16 9.81
N PRO A 13 15.22 -5.58 10.98
CA PRO A 13 14.94 -4.18 11.26
C PRO A 13 15.85 -3.26 10.45
N LEU A 14 15.26 -2.35 9.68
CA LEU A 14 15.97 -1.30 8.95
C LEU A 14 15.58 0.08 9.50
N SER A 15 16.44 1.08 9.26
CA SER A 15 16.08 2.48 9.47
C SER A 15 15.06 2.94 8.43
N PHE A 16 14.34 4.02 8.72
CA PHE A 16 13.40 4.60 7.76
C PHE A 16 14.08 4.97 6.43
N GLY A 17 15.24 5.63 6.49
CA GLY A 17 16.02 5.98 5.29
C GLY A 17 16.44 4.76 4.45
N ALA A 18 16.76 3.62 5.08
CA ALA A 18 17.05 2.40 4.35
C ALA A 18 15.80 1.83 3.63
N TRP A 19 14.62 1.92 4.25
CA TRP A 19 13.37 1.58 3.60
C TRP A 19 13.00 2.53 2.45
N VAL A 20 13.26 3.83 2.61
CA VAL A 20 13.11 4.83 1.54
C VAL A 20 14.00 4.47 0.35
N ASN A 21 15.28 4.16 0.57
CA ASN A 21 16.18 3.72 -0.51
C ASN A 21 15.64 2.48 -1.25
N ILE A 22 15.03 1.53 -0.53
CA ILE A 22 14.40 0.35 -1.13
C ILE A 22 13.16 0.74 -1.94
N TYR A 23 12.34 1.67 -1.45
CA TYR A 23 11.18 2.19 -2.15
C TYR A 23 11.60 2.87 -3.45
N GLU A 24 12.51 3.84 -3.39
CA GLU A 24 12.95 4.62 -4.56
C GLU A 24 13.57 3.72 -5.64
N ALA A 25 14.37 2.73 -5.25
CA ALA A 25 14.96 1.75 -6.16
C ALA A 25 13.95 0.74 -6.73
N ARG A 26 12.71 0.68 -6.22
CA ARG A 26 11.64 -0.21 -6.70
C ARG A 26 10.52 0.53 -7.43
N ASP A 27 10.22 1.76 -7.03
CA ASP A 27 9.19 2.62 -7.62
C ASP A 27 9.75 3.52 -8.73
N GLU A 28 11.08 3.65 -8.82
CA GLU A 28 11.75 4.52 -9.80
C GLU A 28 11.25 5.98 -9.69
N SER A 29 11.12 6.43 -8.44
CA SER A 29 10.74 7.78 -8.04
C SER A 29 11.42 8.18 -6.75
N ARG A 30 11.50 9.48 -6.47
CA ARG A 30 11.96 9.99 -5.18
C ARG A 30 10.84 9.93 -4.15
N PHE A 31 11.20 9.64 -2.91
CA PHE A 31 10.29 9.75 -1.79
C PHE A 31 10.16 11.21 -1.38
N GLU A 32 8.97 11.77 -1.59
CA GLU A 32 8.60 13.11 -1.17
C GLU A 32 7.26 13.03 -0.44
N LEU A 33 7.22 13.50 0.80
CA LEU A 33 5.98 13.51 1.60
C LEU A 33 5.20 14.78 1.27
N ASP A 34 3.98 14.63 0.74
CA ASP A 34 3.04 15.73 0.56
C ASP A 34 2.61 16.25 1.95
N ASN A 35 2.32 17.54 2.08
CA ASN A 35 1.96 18.16 3.36
C ASN A 35 0.63 17.65 3.94
N ARG A 36 -0.18 16.94 3.15
CA ARG A 36 -1.41 16.27 3.58
C ARG A 36 -1.22 14.77 3.85
N GLU A 37 -0.06 14.23 3.51
CA GLU A 37 0.25 12.82 3.75
C GLU A 37 0.78 12.61 5.16
N GLU A 38 0.20 11.61 5.82
CA GLU A 38 0.68 11.04 7.07
C GLU A 38 1.57 9.82 6.80
N LEU A 39 2.54 9.55 7.68
CA LEU A 39 3.48 8.44 7.54
C LEU A 39 3.30 7.41 8.65
N THR A 40 3.14 6.13 8.27
CA THR A 40 3.22 4.99 9.21
C THR A 40 4.48 4.20 8.94
N PHE A 41 5.28 3.94 9.98
CA PHE A 41 6.56 3.26 9.87
C PHE A 41 6.74 2.15 10.90
N ASN A 42 7.23 1.00 10.47
CA ASN A 42 7.71 -0.09 11.31
C ASN A 42 9.09 -0.53 10.80
N ARG A 43 10.08 -0.62 11.71
CA ARG A 43 11.47 -0.96 11.34
C ARG A 43 11.59 -2.31 10.64
N GLU A 44 10.79 -3.30 11.02
CA GLU A 44 10.82 -4.66 10.49
C GLU A 44 9.96 -4.84 9.24
N HIS A 45 8.87 -4.09 9.13
CA HIS A 45 7.84 -4.32 8.10
C HIS A 45 7.73 -3.21 7.04
N GLY A 46 8.47 -2.11 7.19
CA GLY A 46 8.56 -1.03 6.20
C GLY A 46 7.68 0.18 6.53
N PHE A 47 7.04 0.76 5.54
CA PHE A 47 6.20 1.95 5.72
C PHE A 47 5.08 2.03 4.69
N PHE A 48 4.09 2.85 4.99
CA PHE A 48 3.20 3.42 4.00
C PHE A 48 2.84 4.86 4.36
N THR A 49 2.54 5.68 3.36
CA THR A 49 1.95 7.00 3.54
C THR A 49 0.45 6.95 3.24
N TRP A 50 -0.31 7.85 3.85
CA TRP A 50 -1.74 7.89 3.67
C TRP A 50 -2.32 9.28 3.82
N MET A 51 -3.47 9.50 3.18
CA MET A 51 -4.32 10.67 3.42
C MET A 51 -5.77 10.27 3.20
N PHE A 52 -6.70 10.90 3.90
CA PHE A 52 -8.12 10.69 3.65
C PHE A 52 -8.64 11.78 2.71
N ASP A 53 -9.14 11.37 1.55
CA ASP A 53 -9.83 12.26 0.63
C ASP A 53 -11.31 12.30 0.99
N PHE A 54 -11.75 13.47 1.48
CA PHE A 54 -13.13 13.68 1.92
C PHE A 54 -14.14 13.76 0.76
N GLU A 55 -13.69 14.14 -0.44
CA GLU A 55 -14.57 14.25 -1.61
C GLU A 55 -14.89 12.86 -2.16
N THR A 56 -13.85 12.05 -2.38
CA THR A 56 -14.00 10.69 -2.91
C THR A 56 -14.29 9.65 -1.83
N ARG A 57 -14.10 10.01 -0.55
CA ARG A 57 -14.23 9.14 0.63
C ARG A 57 -13.34 7.90 0.58
N TYR A 58 -12.12 8.07 0.07
CA TYR A 58 -11.09 7.03 0.06
C TYR A 58 -9.96 7.33 1.04
N LEU A 59 -9.45 6.28 1.68
CA LEU A 59 -8.13 6.31 2.29
C LEU A 59 -7.09 6.10 1.18
N LEU A 60 -6.46 7.17 0.72
CA LEU A 60 -5.42 7.08 -0.29
C LEU A 60 -4.14 6.52 0.35
N ILE A 61 -3.47 5.59 -0.33
CA ILE A 61 -2.16 5.06 0.04
C ILE A 61 -1.21 5.30 -1.14
N PRO A 62 -0.59 6.49 -1.23
CA PRO A 62 0.22 6.87 -2.38
C PRO A 62 1.56 6.13 -2.42
N LYS A 63 2.13 5.82 -1.25
CA LYS A 63 3.45 5.20 -1.12
C LYS A 63 3.38 4.04 -0.15
N MET A 64 3.86 2.87 -0.55
CA MET A 64 3.99 1.71 0.34
C MET A 64 5.24 0.90 -0.01
N CYS A 65 6.01 0.52 1.01
CA CYS A 65 7.17 -0.34 0.88
C CYS A 65 7.26 -1.30 2.07
N GLY A 66 7.71 -2.53 1.82
CA GLY A 66 7.84 -3.58 2.84
C GLY A 66 6.78 -4.67 2.73
N ASP A 67 6.31 -5.15 3.87
CA ASP A 67 5.44 -6.32 3.97
C ASP A 67 3.95 -5.94 3.93
N GLY A 68 3.33 -6.07 2.76
CA GLY A 68 1.90 -5.80 2.60
C GLY A 68 1.00 -6.72 3.42
N ARG A 69 1.43 -7.95 3.76
CA ARG A 69 0.61 -8.84 4.61
C ARG A 69 0.54 -8.33 6.04
N TYR A 70 1.66 -7.81 6.54
CA TYR A 70 1.69 -7.09 7.82
C TYR A 70 0.82 -5.84 7.76
N TRP A 71 0.92 -5.02 6.71
CA TRP A 71 0.16 -3.77 6.62
C TRP A 71 -1.34 -3.93 6.41
N ARG A 72 -1.79 -5.01 5.79
CA ARG A 72 -3.22 -5.25 5.48
C ARG A 72 -4.16 -5.07 6.69
N PRO A 73 -3.98 -5.73 7.85
CA PRO A 73 -4.86 -5.53 8.99
C PRO A 73 -4.85 -4.08 9.50
N HIS A 74 -3.71 -3.39 9.47
CA HIS A 74 -3.63 -1.97 9.86
C HIS A 74 -4.43 -1.07 8.91
N ILE A 75 -4.29 -1.28 7.60
CA ILE A 75 -5.05 -0.55 6.59
C ILE A 75 -6.56 -0.78 6.77
N PHE A 76 -6.99 -2.00 7.09
CA PHE A 76 -8.41 -2.30 7.31
C PHE A 76 -8.96 -1.72 8.60
N ALA A 77 -8.16 -1.70 9.67
CA ALA A 77 -8.53 -1.02 10.89
C ALA A 77 -8.77 0.48 10.63
N MET A 78 -7.90 1.13 9.85
CA MET A 78 -8.06 2.52 9.43
C MET A 78 -9.31 2.74 8.58
N VAL A 79 -9.53 1.90 7.55
CA VAL A 79 -10.74 1.96 6.72
C VAL A 79 -11.99 1.83 7.58
N LYS A 80 -12.05 0.88 8.51
CA LYS A 80 -13.21 0.68 9.39
C LYS A 80 -13.46 1.88 10.30
N ALA A 81 -12.40 2.45 10.88
CA ALA A 81 -12.51 3.65 11.72
C ALA A 81 -13.00 4.87 10.92
N LEU A 82 -12.43 5.11 9.74
CA LEU A 82 -12.84 6.19 8.84
C LEU A 82 -14.24 5.95 8.25
N ARG A 83 -14.64 4.69 8.04
CA ARG A 83 -15.98 4.34 7.57
C ARG A 83 -17.04 4.73 8.59
N LYS A 84 -16.80 4.44 9.87
CA LYS A 84 -17.72 4.81 10.97
C LYS A 84 -17.88 6.32 11.13
N SER A 85 -16.82 7.08 10.91
CA SER A 85 -16.78 8.53 11.21
C SER A 85 -17.07 9.41 9.98
N HIS A 86 -16.63 8.99 8.79
CA HIS A 86 -16.61 9.81 7.58
C HIS A 86 -17.13 9.07 6.34
N GLY A 87 -17.67 7.85 6.49
CA GLY A 87 -18.24 7.09 5.38
C GLY A 87 -17.21 6.60 4.36
N CYS A 88 -15.95 6.37 4.78
CA CYS A 88 -14.90 5.79 3.96
C CYS A 88 -15.33 4.50 3.23
N ILE A 89 -15.10 4.47 1.92
CA ILE A 89 -15.45 3.36 1.04
C ILE A 89 -14.40 2.26 1.13
N GLY A 90 -13.12 2.63 1.12
CA GLY A 90 -12.00 1.68 1.12
C GLY A 90 -10.65 2.38 1.04
N ALA A 91 -9.60 1.57 0.95
CA ALA A 91 -8.24 2.04 0.72
C ALA A 91 -7.91 2.01 -0.78
N TYR A 92 -7.32 3.10 -1.27
CA TYR A 92 -6.98 3.28 -2.68
C TYR A 92 -5.47 3.31 -2.84
N CYS A 93 -4.90 2.18 -3.25
CA CYS A 93 -3.45 2.02 -3.40
C CYS A 93 -3.03 2.39 -4.83
N VAL A 94 -1.98 3.18 -4.97
CA VAL A 94 -1.38 3.51 -6.27
C VAL A 94 -0.04 2.79 -6.40
N THR A 95 0.21 2.18 -7.56
CA THR A 95 1.49 1.50 -7.83
C THR A 95 1.90 1.65 -9.28
N LYS A 96 3.18 1.93 -9.53
CA LYS A 96 3.82 1.84 -10.85
C LYS A 96 4.30 0.42 -11.18
N ARG A 97 4.36 -0.43 -10.15
CA ARG A 97 4.73 -1.84 -10.25
C ARG A 97 3.53 -2.68 -10.68
N ASP A 98 3.80 -3.93 -11.08
CA ASP A 98 2.79 -4.93 -11.38
C ASP A 98 1.70 -4.99 -10.27
N PRO A 99 0.45 -4.58 -10.55
CA PRO A 99 -0.59 -4.46 -9.53
C PRO A 99 -0.94 -5.81 -8.89
N ARG A 100 -0.66 -6.93 -9.56
CA ARG A 100 -0.89 -8.29 -9.02
C ARG A 100 -0.10 -8.55 -7.74
N VAL A 101 1.02 -7.84 -7.52
CA VAL A 101 1.80 -7.95 -6.28
C VAL A 101 1.01 -7.41 -5.10
N TYR A 102 0.40 -6.23 -5.26
CA TYR A 102 -0.42 -5.58 -4.23
C TYR A 102 -1.70 -6.37 -4.01
N MET A 103 -2.39 -6.76 -5.09
CA MET A 103 -3.62 -7.56 -5.00
C MET A 103 -3.40 -8.90 -4.28
N ARG A 104 -2.20 -9.49 -4.38
CA ARG A 104 -1.85 -10.72 -3.67
C ARG A 104 -1.68 -10.55 -2.15
N VAL A 105 -1.15 -9.42 -1.71
CA VAL A 105 -0.78 -9.21 -0.30
C VAL A 105 -1.82 -8.41 0.47
N LEU A 106 -2.49 -7.46 -0.19
CA LEU A 106 -3.57 -6.66 0.39
C LEU A 106 -4.95 -7.22 0.06
N GLY A 107 -5.09 -7.91 -1.09
CA GLY A 107 -6.39 -8.16 -1.72
C GLY A 107 -6.82 -6.99 -2.61
N GLY A 108 -8.11 -6.88 -2.90
CA GLY A 108 -8.65 -5.79 -3.68
C GLY A 108 -8.66 -6.04 -5.18
N GLU A 109 -9.12 -5.02 -5.89
CA GLU A 109 -9.40 -5.06 -7.32
C GLU A 109 -8.71 -3.90 -8.02
N LEU A 110 -8.13 -4.18 -9.20
CA LEU A 110 -7.63 -3.14 -10.09
C LEU A 110 -8.83 -2.41 -10.69
N VAL A 111 -8.97 -1.12 -10.39
CA VAL A 111 -10.15 -0.33 -10.79
C VAL A 111 -9.81 0.76 -11.81
N LYS A 112 -8.54 1.16 -11.92
CA LYS A 112 -8.09 2.14 -12.90
C LYS A 112 -6.63 1.88 -13.29
N GLN A 113 -6.29 2.21 -14.53
CA GLN A 113 -4.92 2.37 -14.97
C GLN A 113 -4.77 3.67 -15.76
N GLU A 114 -3.70 4.40 -15.50
CA GLU A 114 -3.32 5.62 -16.22
C GLU A 114 -1.93 5.46 -16.83
N HIS A 115 -1.68 6.16 -17.93
CA HIS A 115 -0.41 6.14 -18.64
C HIS A 115 0.10 7.57 -18.78
N GLU A 116 1.23 7.87 -18.16
CA GLU A 116 1.82 9.20 -18.13
C GLU A 116 3.34 9.06 -18.20
N ASP A 117 3.98 9.82 -19.10
CA ASP A 117 5.43 9.83 -19.32
C ASP A 117 6.07 8.43 -19.46
N GLY A 118 5.37 7.53 -20.18
CA GLY A 118 5.81 6.15 -20.39
C GLY A 118 5.72 5.25 -19.16
N LYS A 119 5.09 5.71 -18.07
CA LYS A 119 4.83 4.94 -16.85
C LYS A 119 3.35 4.57 -16.77
N THR A 120 3.07 3.37 -16.28
CA THR A 120 1.71 2.92 -15.98
C THR A 120 1.44 3.04 -14.49
N TYR A 121 0.44 3.83 -14.12
CA TYR A 121 -0.06 3.94 -12.76
C TYR A 121 -1.27 3.03 -12.61
N SER A 122 -1.20 2.06 -11.72
CA SER A 122 -2.29 1.13 -11.44
C SER A 122 -2.91 1.45 -10.10
N TYR A 123 -4.23 1.57 -10.07
CA TYR A 123 -5.00 1.93 -8.89
C TYR A 123 -5.82 0.75 -8.41
N ILE A 124 -5.60 0.36 -7.16
CA ILE A 124 -6.18 -0.83 -6.57
C ILE A 124 -7.08 -0.39 -5.42
N LEU A 125 -8.37 -0.69 -5.54
CA LEU A 125 -9.33 -0.48 -4.46
C LEU A 125 -9.35 -1.71 -3.58
N VAL A 126 -8.99 -1.52 -2.31
CA VAL A 126 -9.04 -2.55 -1.28
C VAL A 126 -10.14 -2.19 -0.29
N THR A 127 -11.13 -3.07 -0.18
CA THR A 127 -12.21 -2.97 0.80
C THR A 127 -12.27 -4.26 1.61
N PRO A 128 -12.81 -4.25 2.84
CA PRO A 128 -13.02 -5.48 3.60
C PRO A 128 -13.75 -6.56 2.78
N GLU A 129 -14.70 -6.16 1.93
CA GLU A 129 -15.58 -7.04 1.16
C GLU A 129 -14.92 -7.65 -0.07
N ASN A 130 -13.96 -6.97 -0.69
CA ASN A 130 -13.33 -7.42 -1.94
C ASN A 130 -11.98 -8.14 -1.73
N THR A 131 -11.76 -8.65 -0.51
CA THR A 131 -10.55 -9.42 -0.19
C THR A 131 -10.85 -10.89 0.04
N ARG A 132 -10.41 -11.75 -0.89
CA ARG A 132 -10.56 -13.22 -0.82
C ARG A 132 -9.60 -13.89 0.16
N VAL A 133 -8.89 -13.13 0.99
CA VAL A 133 -7.88 -13.67 1.91
C VAL A 133 -8.59 -13.97 3.24
N ARG A 134 -8.79 -15.26 3.51
CA ARG A 134 -9.53 -15.81 4.67
C ARG A 134 -9.10 -15.11 5.96
N GLU A 135 -10.09 -14.65 6.73
CA GLU A 135 -9.95 -14.23 8.13
C GLU A 135 -9.57 -15.47 8.96
N GLY A 136 -8.26 -15.73 9.08
CA GLY A 136 -7.75 -16.90 9.80
C GLY A 136 -6.78 -16.58 10.94
N ASP A 137 -6.20 -15.38 10.98
CA ASP A 137 -5.08 -15.07 11.90
C ASP A 137 -5.30 -13.74 12.67
N MET A 138 -6.51 -13.47 13.15
CA MET A 138 -6.79 -12.30 14.01
C MET A 138 -7.37 -12.67 15.38
N ASP A 139 -7.01 -13.85 15.90
CA ASP A 139 -7.14 -14.17 17.32
C ASP A 139 -5.82 -14.79 17.81
N GLY A 140 -4.90 -13.91 18.22
CA GLY A 140 -3.69 -14.26 18.95
C GLY A 140 -3.59 -13.33 20.15
N GLN A 141 -3.91 -13.90 21.31
CA GLN A 141 -3.88 -13.36 22.68
C GLN A 141 -2.91 -12.20 22.95
#